data_AF-A0A2V9ZYY5-F1
#
_entry.id   AF-A0A2V9ZYY5-F1
#
_cell.length_a   1.000
_cell.length_b   1.000
_cell.length_c   1.000
_cell.angle_alpha   90.00
_cell.angle_beta   90.00
_cell.angle_gamma   90.00
#
_symmetry.space_group_name_H-M   'P 1'
#
loop_
_entity.id
_entity.type
_entity.pdbx_description
1 polymer ?
#
loop_
_entity_poly.entity_id
_entity_poly.type
_entity_poly.pdbx_seq_one_letter_code
_entity_poly.pdbx_strand_id
1 'polypeptide(L)'
;HLLPGATSENGRVDYEVLVPADASVTVYSPTGPLRAEKIQGDLSLEGSAATVEVNDVSNGHVHVKTLNGPVTLTNIHDAHVEITSVGGIVKLTEVSGPLVQVSSTSGKIFYDGDFGSGGQYSLMSHSGDIEATIPTLASFDVTARSVRGTVENDFPFLPKTHTSFAVIPGSSFAGTIGKAASSVVLKTFSGKIRLKKR
;
A
#
# COMPACT_ATOMS: atom_id res chain seq x y z
N HIS A 1 16.37 19.34 22.40
CA HIS A 1 16.66 20.61 23.08
C HIS A 1 15.91 21.70 22.31
N LEU A 2 14.79 22.20 22.85
CA LEU A 2 14.11 23.35 22.26
C LEU A 2 14.91 24.60 22.61
N LEU A 3 15.15 25.48 21.62
CA LEU A 3 15.80 26.76 21.86
C LEU A 3 14.93 27.61 22.80
N PRO A 4 15.53 28.35 23.75
CA PRO A 4 14.77 29.23 24.63
C PRO A 4 14.04 30.30 23.81
N GLY A 5 12.71 30.30 23.85
CA GLY A 5 11.83 31.20 23.09
C GLY A 5 10.95 30.53 22.03
N ALA A 6 11.09 29.22 21.78
CA ALA A 6 10.24 28.50 20.85
C ALA A 6 8.84 28.24 21.44
N THR A 7 7.83 28.95 20.93
CA THR A 7 6.41 28.59 21.10
C THR A 7 6.03 27.50 20.08
N SER A 8 4.90 26.83 20.25
CA SER A 8 4.38 25.84 19.28
C SER A 8 4.16 26.41 17.87
N GLU A 9 4.10 27.74 17.72
CA GLU A 9 4.04 28.44 16.43
C GLU A 9 5.42 28.74 15.82
N ASN A 10 6.49 28.91 16.64
CA ASN A 10 7.83 29.29 16.18
C ASN A 10 8.84 28.12 16.11
N GLY A 11 8.44 26.91 16.50
CA GLY A 11 9.30 25.72 16.48
C GLY A 11 9.20 24.88 15.21
N ARG A 12 8.41 25.31 14.22
CA ARG A 12 8.26 24.57 12.96
C ARG A 12 9.44 24.88 12.04
N VAL A 13 10.12 23.83 11.60
CA VAL A 13 11.18 23.93 10.61
C VAL A 13 10.74 23.14 9.39
N ASP A 14 10.59 23.81 8.26
CA ASP A 14 10.32 23.18 6.98
C ASP A 14 11.66 23.06 6.23
N TYR A 15 11.99 21.85 5.80
CA TYR A 15 13.19 21.56 5.03
C TYR A 15 12.81 21.22 3.60
N GLU A 16 13.45 21.88 2.63
CA GLU A 16 13.37 21.53 1.23
C GLU A 16 14.76 21.12 0.77
N VAL A 17 14.89 19.90 0.24
CA VAL A 17 16.16 19.35 -0.25
C VAL A 17 15.95 18.94 -1.70
N LEU A 18 16.70 19.56 -2.60
CA LEU A 18 16.71 19.19 -4.02
C LEU A 18 17.82 18.18 -4.25
N VAL A 19 17.44 17.05 -4.83
CA VAL A 19 18.36 15.96 -5.18
C VAL A 19 18.22 15.64 -6.67
N PRO A 20 19.26 15.06 -7.29
CA PRO A 20 19.11 14.41 -8.59
C PRO A 20 18.01 13.35 -8.57
N ALA A 21 17.33 13.15 -9.70
CA ALA A 21 16.21 12.21 -9.77
C ALA A 21 16.65 10.75 -9.46
N ASP A 22 17.83 10.35 -9.87
CA ASP A 22 18.42 9.02 -9.66
C ASP A 22 19.05 8.82 -8.27
N ALA A 23 18.95 9.83 -7.39
CA ALA A 23 19.52 9.74 -6.05
C ALA A 23 18.75 8.77 -5.16
N SER A 24 19.48 8.05 -4.30
CA SER A 24 18.89 7.33 -3.17
C SER A 24 18.61 8.30 -2.02
N VAL A 25 17.37 8.38 -1.56
CA VAL A 25 16.92 9.31 -0.53
C VAL A 25 16.43 8.54 0.69
N THR A 26 17.01 8.84 1.86
CA THR A 26 16.52 8.33 3.15
C THR A 26 16.11 9.50 4.02
N VAL A 27 14.85 9.54 4.45
CA VAL A 27 14.33 10.58 5.34
C VAL A 27 13.74 9.95 6.60
N TYR A 28 14.16 10.47 7.74
CA TYR A 28 13.65 10.09 9.05
C TYR A 28 13.02 11.29 9.74
N SER A 29 11.75 11.15 10.13
CA SER A 29 11.04 12.18 10.90
C SER A 29 10.05 11.51 11.85
N PRO A 30 10.23 11.64 13.19
CA PRO A 30 9.33 11.01 14.14
C PRO A 30 7.87 11.50 14.04
N THR A 31 7.66 12.78 13.74
CA THR A 31 6.34 13.44 13.82
C THR A 31 6.06 14.44 12.70
N GLY A 32 7.09 15.04 12.10
CA GLY A 32 6.92 15.99 10.98
C GLY A 32 6.52 15.27 9.70
N PRO A 33 5.71 15.88 8.82
CA PRO A 33 5.31 15.27 7.56
C PRO A 33 6.52 15.00 6.66
N LEU A 34 6.47 13.89 5.94
CA LEU A 34 7.47 13.46 4.98
C LEU A 34 6.86 13.50 3.59
N ARG A 35 7.44 14.29 2.69
CA ARG A 35 7.01 14.37 1.29
C ARG A 35 8.19 14.11 0.37
N ALA A 36 8.01 13.24 -0.61
CA ALA A 36 9.00 12.94 -1.64
C ALA A 36 8.33 12.89 -3.01
N GLU A 37 8.92 13.54 -4.01
CA GLU A 37 8.35 13.64 -5.35
C GLU A 37 9.39 13.48 -6.44
N LYS A 38 9.00 12.91 -7.58
CA LYS A 38 9.82 12.84 -8.81
C LYS A 38 11.16 12.13 -8.61
N ILE A 39 11.13 11.02 -7.88
CA ILE A 39 12.31 10.19 -7.59
C ILE A 39 12.37 9.03 -8.58
N GLN A 40 13.54 8.79 -9.16
CA GLN A 40 13.86 7.69 -10.08
C GLN A 40 14.88 6.71 -9.48
N GLY A 41 15.15 6.82 -8.18
CA GLY A 41 16.04 5.97 -7.40
C GLY A 41 15.36 5.41 -6.16
N ASP A 42 16.16 4.91 -5.22
CA ASP A 42 15.64 4.31 -3.98
C ASP A 42 15.15 5.37 -3.00
N LEU A 43 14.00 5.14 -2.38
CA LEU A 43 13.37 6.03 -1.42
C LEU A 43 13.03 5.27 -0.14
N SER A 44 13.58 5.70 0.99
CA SER A 44 13.28 5.16 2.31
C SER A 44 12.74 6.24 3.24
N LEU A 45 11.51 6.09 3.69
CA LEU A 45 10.84 7.04 4.60
C LEU A 45 10.46 6.35 5.90
N GLU A 46 10.96 6.87 7.03
CA GLU A 46 10.63 6.35 8.36
C GLU A 46 10.09 7.45 9.27
N GLY A 47 8.94 7.20 9.89
CA GLY A 47 8.37 8.12 10.86
C GLY A 47 7.29 7.51 11.74
N SER A 48 7.35 7.74 13.05
CA SER A 48 6.43 7.11 14.00
C SER A 48 4.99 7.62 13.84
N ALA A 49 4.80 8.93 13.77
CA ALA A 49 3.50 9.59 13.61
C ALA A 49 3.46 10.56 12.43
N ALA A 50 4.47 10.51 11.57
CA ALA A 50 4.57 11.35 10.39
C ALA A 50 3.52 10.98 9.34
N THR A 51 2.88 11.99 8.75
CA THR A 51 2.14 11.81 7.50
C THR A 51 3.15 11.63 6.37
N VAL A 52 3.04 10.57 5.60
CA VAL A 52 3.95 10.23 4.51
C VAL A 52 3.22 10.39 3.19
N GLU A 53 3.75 11.22 2.30
CA GLU A 53 3.24 11.46 0.95
C GLU A 53 4.36 11.22 -0.07
N VAL A 54 4.12 10.30 -1.01
CA VAL A 54 5.08 9.97 -2.07
C VAL A 54 4.36 10.06 -3.40
N ASN A 55 4.88 10.87 -4.32
CA ASN A 55 4.30 11.08 -5.64
C ASN A 55 5.35 10.91 -6.74
N ASP A 56 4.95 10.38 -7.90
CA ASP A 56 5.80 10.30 -9.10
C ASP A 56 7.14 9.60 -8.84
N VAL A 57 7.11 8.35 -8.37
CA VAL A 57 8.34 7.55 -8.19
C VAL A 57 8.40 6.43 -9.21
N SER A 58 9.58 6.21 -9.79
CA SER A 58 9.77 5.14 -10.76
C SER A 58 11.14 4.48 -10.66
N ASN A 59 11.28 3.28 -11.22
CA ASN A 59 12.59 2.63 -11.43
C ASN A 59 13.47 2.52 -10.16
N GLY A 60 12.88 2.13 -9.03
CA GLY A 60 13.61 2.05 -7.75
C GLY A 60 12.87 1.24 -6.68
N HIS A 61 13.35 1.33 -5.45
CA HIS A 61 12.71 0.71 -4.28
C HIS A 61 12.12 1.78 -3.38
N VAL A 62 10.83 1.67 -3.05
CA VAL A 62 10.14 2.53 -2.10
C VAL A 62 9.89 1.75 -0.83
N HIS A 63 10.59 2.12 0.25
CA HIS A 63 10.41 1.54 1.57
C HIS A 63 9.81 2.58 2.52
N VAL A 64 8.64 2.29 3.08
CA VAL A 64 7.97 3.18 4.04
C VAL A 64 7.69 2.46 5.34
N LYS A 65 8.11 3.05 6.46
CA LYS A 65 7.87 2.53 7.79
C LYS A 65 7.22 3.58 8.69
N THR A 66 6.06 3.24 9.23
CA THR A 66 5.33 4.13 10.16
C THR A 66 4.67 3.37 11.30
N LEU A 67 4.36 4.06 12.39
CA LEU A 67 3.58 3.49 13.49
C LEU A 67 2.10 3.81 13.31
N ASN A 68 1.72 5.09 13.24
CA ASN A 68 0.31 5.52 13.21
C ASN A 68 -0.01 6.57 12.15
N GLY A 69 1.00 7.12 11.48
CA GLY A 69 0.80 8.17 10.49
C GLY A 69 0.15 7.63 9.22
N PRO A 70 -0.68 8.44 8.52
CA PRO A 70 -1.20 8.04 7.22
C PRO A 70 -0.08 8.01 6.18
N VAL A 71 -0.17 7.06 5.25
CA VAL A 71 0.76 6.87 4.14
C VAL A 71 -0.04 6.96 2.85
N THR A 72 0.35 7.86 1.96
CA THR A 72 -0.24 8.01 0.63
C THR A 72 0.85 7.89 -0.43
N LEU A 73 0.72 6.90 -1.30
CA LEU A 73 1.54 6.74 -2.50
C LEU A 73 0.66 6.97 -3.73
N THR A 74 1.11 7.84 -4.63
CA THR A 74 0.41 8.19 -5.87
C THR A 74 1.35 8.10 -7.06
N ASN A 75 0.89 7.51 -8.17
CA ASN A 75 1.62 7.49 -9.44
C ASN A 75 3.03 6.88 -9.29
N ILE A 76 3.07 5.63 -8.82
CA ILE A 76 4.32 4.89 -8.58
C ILE A 76 4.39 3.77 -9.60
N HIS A 77 5.43 3.72 -10.43
CA HIS A 77 5.52 2.78 -11.55
C HIS A 77 6.87 2.08 -11.62
N ASP A 78 6.89 0.83 -12.07
CA ASP A 78 8.12 0.06 -12.27
C ASP A 78 9.05 0.06 -11.02
N ALA A 79 8.44 0.09 -9.83
CA ALA A 79 9.15 0.16 -8.56
C ALA A 79 8.76 -0.99 -7.62
N HIS A 80 9.71 -1.39 -6.76
CA HIS A 80 9.42 -2.31 -5.66
C HIS A 80 8.91 -1.50 -4.47
N VAL A 81 7.69 -1.77 -4.02
CA VAL A 81 7.07 -1.01 -2.93
C VAL A 81 6.92 -1.91 -1.71
N GLU A 82 7.48 -1.47 -0.59
CA GLU A 82 7.35 -2.13 0.70
C GLU A 82 6.87 -1.12 1.75
N ILE A 83 5.68 -1.35 2.30
CA ILE A 83 5.11 -0.51 3.34
C ILE A 83 4.89 -1.35 4.59
N THR A 84 5.48 -0.93 5.70
CA THR A 84 5.21 -1.50 7.02
C THR A 84 4.58 -0.44 7.91
N SER A 85 3.36 -0.69 8.35
CA SER A 85 2.66 0.15 9.31
C SER A 85 2.18 -0.66 10.51
N VAL A 86 2.01 -0.02 11.66
CA VAL A 86 1.24 -0.63 12.76
C VAL A 86 -0.22 -0.22 12.68
N GLY A 87 -0.51 1.06 12.39
CA GLY A 87 -1.83 1.66 12.36
C GLY A 87 -1.99 2.62 11.17
N GLY A 88 -2.82 3.64 11.34
CA GLY A 88 -3.04 4.65 10.30
C GLY A 88 -3.75 4.10 9.05
N ILE A 89 -3.81 4.93 8.02
CA ILE A 89 -4.40 4.58 6.73
C ILE A 89 -3.26 4.51 5.72
N VAL A 90 -3.19 3.41 4.98
CA VAL A 90 -2.29 3.26 3.84
C VAL A 90 -3.13 3.35 2.57
N LYS A 91 -2.88 4.36 1.75
CA LYS A 91 -3.56 4.57 0.47
C LYS A 91 -2.54 4.49 -0.66
N LEU A 92 -2.80 3.60 -1.61
CA LEU A 92 -2.03 3.44 -2.84
C LEU A 92 -2.94 3.77 -4.01
N THR A 93 -2.57 4.74 -4.83
CA THR A 93 -3.32 5.17 -6.01
C THR A 93 -2.41 5.11 -7.24
N GLU A 94 -2.81 4.35 -8.25
CA GLU A 94 -2.03 4.15 -9.48
C GLU A 94 -0.60 3.66 -9.17
N VAL A 95 -0.51 2.66 -8.28
CA VAL A 95 0.76 2.02 -7.89
C VAL A 95 0.90 0.69 -8.62
N SER A 96 1.95 0.59 -9.43
CA SER A 96 2.31 -0.61 -10.19
C SER A 96 3.81 -0.91 -10.14
N GLY A 97 4.15 -2.20 -10.17
CA GLY A 97 5.55 -2.64 -10.21
C GLY A 97 5.69 -4.14 -10.07
N PRO A 98 6.94 -4.66 -10.10
CA PRO A 98 7.21 -6.10 -9.98
C PRO A 98 6.79 -6.67 -8.62
N LEU A 99 6.88 -5.87 -7.55
CA LEU A 99 6.54 -6.25 -6.19
C LEU A 99 5.90 -5.08 -5.44
N VAL A 100 4.72 -5.30 -4.87
CA VAL A 100 4.06 -4.33 -3.98
C VAL A 100 3.59 -5.07 -2.74
N GLN A 101 4.24 -4.81 -1.61
CA GLN A 101 3.96 -5.44 -0.33
C GLN A 101 3.55 -4.40 0.70
N VAL A 102 2.38 -4.59 1.30
CA VAL A 102 1.87 -3.76 2.38
C VAL A 102 1.56 -4.65 3.57
N SER A 103 2.17 -4.36 4.71
CA SER A 103 1.93 -5.05 5.98
C SER A 103 1.45 -4.05 7.03
N SER A 104 0.30 -4.33 7.63
CA SER A 104 -0.31 -3.52 8.67
C SER A 104 -0.77 -4.37 9.85
N THR A 105 -0.68 -3.86 11.08
CA THR A 105 -1.27 -4.55 12.23
C THR A 105 -2.76 -4.22 12.36
N SER A 106 -3.12 -2.95 12.48
CA SER A 106 -4.50 -2.49 12.68
C SER A 106 -4.95 -1.43 11.69
N GLY A 107 -4.04 -0.91 10.86
CA GLY A 107 -4.31 0.11 9.86
C GLY A 107 -5.14 -0.42 8.68
N LYS A 108 -5.87 0.51 8.05
CA LYS A 108 -6.69 0.23 6.86
C LYS A 108 -5.86 0.39 5.60
N ILE A 109 -6.04 -0.52 4.65
CA ILE A 109 -5.32 -0.49 3.36
C ILE A 109 -6.33 -0.21 2.27
N PHE A 110 -6.08 0.85 1.50
CA PHE A 110 -6.83 1.21 0.30
C PHE A 110 -5.90 1.12 -0.89
N TYR A 111 -6.28 0.32 -1.88
CA TYR A 111 -5.58 0.22 -3.16
C TYR A 111 -6.53 0.60 -4.28
N ASP A 112 -6.16 1.59 -5.10
CA ASP A 112 -6.83 1.95 -6.35
C ASP A 112 -5.80 1.84 -7.47
N GLY A 113 -5.97 0.85 -8.34
CA GLY A 113 -4.98 0.56 -9.38
C GLY A 113 -5.34 -0.70 -10.16
N ASP A 114 -4.55 -1.00 -11.20
CA ASP A 114 -4.79 -2.10 -12.13
C ASP A 114 -3.95 -3.35 -11.86
N PHE A 115 -3.12 -3.33 -10.80
CA PHE A 115 -2.11 -4.35 -10.49
C PHE A 115 -1.03 -4.54 -11.57
N GLY A 116 -0.89 -3.60 -12.52
CA GLY A 116 0.09 -3.66 -13.60
C GLY A 116 0.10 -4.99 -14.37
N SER A 117 1.22 -5.30 -15.03
CA SER A 117 1.43 -6.56 -15.75
C SER A 117 2.62 -7.33 -15.17
N GLY A 118 2.40 -8.53 -14.64
CA GLY A 118 3.46 -9.39 -14.13
C GLY A 118 3.87 -9.12 -12.69
N GLY A 119 3.16 -8.24 -11.99
CA GLY A 119 3.51 -7.86 -10.62
C GLY A 119 2.98 -8.81 -9.56
N GLN A 120 3.66 -8.87 -8.42
CA GLN A 120 3.21 -9.58 -7.22
C GLN A 120 2.75 -8.57 -6.17
N TYR A 121 1.48 -8.67 -5.79
CA TYR A 121 0.84 -7.78 -4.82
C TYR A 121 0.46 -8.56 -3.57
N SER A 122 0.92 -8.09 -2.42
CA SER A 122 0.65 -8.72 -1.13
C SER A 122 0.20 -7.66 -0.13
N LEU A 123 -1.10 -7.55 0.08
CA LEU A 123 -1.71 -6.64 1.04
C LEU A 123 -2.16 -7.45 2.26
N MET A 124 -1.51 -7.23 3.40
CA MET A 124 -1.79 -7.94 4.64
C MET A 124 -2.11 -6.95 5.76
N SER A 125 -3.21 -7.18 6.47
CA SER A 125 -3.56 -6.44 7.67
C SER A 125 -3.99 -7.41 8.77
N HIS A 126 -3.53 -7.31 10.01
CA HIS A 126 -3.97 -8.25 11.04
C HIS A 126 -5.45 -8.00 11.42
N SER A 127 -5.81 -6.79 11.84
CA SER A 127 -7.19 -6.45 12.22
C SER A 127 -7.85 -5.36 11.38
N GLY A 128 -7.11 -4.70 10.50
CA GLY A 128 -7.63 -3.63 9.65
C GLY A 128 -8.33 -4.15 8.39
N ASP A 129 -9.15 -3.28 7.81
CA ASP A 129 -9.87 -3.54 6.57
C ASP A 129 -8.95 -3.35 5.37
N ILE A 130 -9.21 -4.12 4.31
CA ILE A 130 -8.53 -4.01 3.02
C ILE A 130 -9.58 -3.74 1.97
N GLU A 131 -9.48 -2.60 1.29
CA GLU A 131 -10.32 -2.26 0.17
C GLU A 131 -9.47 -2.07 -1.09
N ALA A 132 -9.78 -2.85 -2.12
CA ALA A 132 -9.10 -2.78 -3.41
C ALA A 132 -10.13 -2.41 -4.49
N THR A 133 -9.91 -1.29 -5.18
CA THR A 133 -10.75 -0.78 -6.26
C THR A 133 -10.02 -0.92 -7.57
N ILE A 134 -10.55 -1.76 -8.46
CA ILE A 134 -9.83 -2.22 -9.64
C ILE A 134 -10.62 -1.90 -10.91
N PRO A 135 -9.99 -1.40 -11.99
CA PRO A 135 -10.65 -1.19 -13.26
C PRO A 135 -11.08 -2.52 -13.90
N THR A 136 -12.14 -2.48 -14.70
CA THR A 136 -12.72 -3.67 -15.36
C THR A 136 -11.81 -4.39 -16.34
N LEU A 137 -10.82 -3.69 -16.87
CA LEU A 137 -9.87 -4.20 -17.87
C LEU A 137 -8.65 -4.87 -17.24
N ALA A 138 -8.51 -4.83 -15.92
CA ALA A 138 -7.38 -5.43 -15.22
C ALA A 138 -7.38 -6.96 -15.36
N SER A 139 -6.19 -7.54 -15.32
CA SER A 139 -5.98 -8.98 -15.55
C SER A 139 -5.07 -9.56 -14.47
N PHE A 140 -5.65 -10.22 -13.47
CA PHE A 140 -4.92 -10.68 -12.30
C PHE A 140 -5.55 -11.92 -11.68
N ASP A 141 -4.71 -12.71 -11.04
CA ASP A 141 -5.11 -13.78 -10.13
C ASP A 141 -5.21 -13.24 -8.72
N VAL A 142 -6.36 -13.40 -8.08
CA VAL A 142 -6.59 -12.91 -6.72
C VAL A 142 -6.89 -14.04 -5.77
N THR A 143 -6.27 -13.95 -4.59
CA THR A 143 -6.56 -14.78 -3.42
C THR A 143 -6.83 -13.87 -2.24
N ALA A 144 -8.07 -13.83 -1.77
CA ALA A 144 -8.45 -13.07 -0.59
C ALA A 144 -8.86 -14.01 0.54
N ARG A 145 -8.40 -13.73 1.76
CA ARG A 145 -8.73 -14.52 2.94
C ARG A 145 -8.83 -13.66 4.19
N SER A 146 -9.97 -13.75 4.86
CA SER A 146 -10.20 -13.29 6.22
C SER A 146 -10.42 -14.49 7.15
N VAL A 147 -9.81 -14.52 8.32
CA VAL A 147 -9.98 -15.66 9.26
C VAL A 147 -11.29 -15.53 10.06
N ARG A 148 -11.58 -14.33 10.57
CA ARG A 148 -12.76 -14.01 11.40
C ARG A 148 -13.61 -12.88 10.83
N GLY A 149 -13.17 -12.22 9.77
CA GLY A 149 -13.93 -11.16 9.13
C GLY A 149 -14.69 -11.65 7.90
N THR A 150 -15.20 -10.70 7.14
CA THR A 150 -15.98 -10.95 5.93
C THR A 150 -15.20 -10.58 4.68
N VAL A 151 -15.49 -11.28 3.60
CA VAL A 151 -14.91 -10.97 2.29
C VAL A 151 -16.06 -10.72 1.32
N GLU A 152 -16.11 -9.49 0.82
CA GLU A 152 -17.05 -9.04 -0.21
C GLU A 152 -16.33 -8.83 -1.52
N ASN A 153 -17.01 -9.17 -2.60
CA ASN A 153 -16.48 -9.01 -3.92
C ASN A 153 -17.61 -8.62 -4.90
N ASP A 154 -17.39 -7.54 -5.62
CA ASP A 154 -18.34 -6.98 -6.58
C ASP A 154 -18.12 -7.50 -8.01
N PHE A 155 -17.07 -8.30 -8.26
CA PHE A 155 -16.80 -8.88 -9.58
C PHE A 155 -17.54 -10.20 -9.82
N PRO A 156 -18.19 -10.40 -10.98
CA PRO A 156 -18.75 -11.69 -11.36
C PRO A 156 -17.60 -12.64 -11.76
N PHE A 157 -17.20 -13.55 -10.87
CA PHE A 157 -16.12 -14.49 -11.15
C PHE A 157 -16.60 -15.86 -11.60
N LEU A 158 -15.76 -16.52 -12.39
CA LEU A 158 -15.72 -17.97 -12.52
C LEU A 158 -14.90 -18.54 -11.34
N PRO A 159 -15.49 -19.36 -10.45
CA PRO A 159 -14.76 -19.94 -9.31
C PRO A 159 -13.56 -20.79 -9.78
N LYS A 160 -12.37 -20.61 -9.18
CA LYS A 160 -11.27 -21.56 -9.40
C LYS A 160 -11.61 -22.91 -8.75
N THR A 161 -11.62 -23.96 -9.56
CA THR A 161 -11.95 -25.35 -9.14
C THR A 161 -10.83 -26.02 -8.32
N HIS A 162 -9.61 -25.46 -8.35
CA HIS A 162 -8.45 -25.97 -7.60
C HIS A 162 -7.79 -24.84 -6.80
N THR A 163 -8.12 -24.76 -5.50
CA THR A 163 -7.45 -23.89 -4.54
C THR A 163 -6.65 -24.73 -3.54
N SER A 164 -5.46 -24.26 -3.16
CA SER A 164 -4.60 -24.91 -2.14
C SER A 164 -5.15 -24.83 -0.71
N PHE A 165 -6.34 -24.24 -0.56
CA PHE A 165 -7.07 -24.11 0.70
C PHE A 165 -8.57 -24.26 0.43
N ALA A 166 -9.32 -24.69 1.45
CA ALA A 166 -10.78 -24.69 1.40
C ALA A 166 -11.27 -23.24 1.28
N VAL A 167 -11.96 -22.92 0.18
CA VAL A 167 -12.69 -21.66 0.04
C VAL A 167 -13.90 -21.73 0.97
N ILE A 168 -13.95 -20.84 1.95
CA ILE A 168 -15.06 -20.75 2.90
C ILE A 168 -15.96 -19.61 2.40
N PRO A 169 -17.20 -19.90 1.98
CA PRO A 169 -18.12 -18.87 1.51
C PRO A 169 -18.23 -17.73 2.52
N GLY A 170 -17.96 -16.49 2.07
CA GLY A 170 -18.05 -15.28 2.89
C GLY A 170 -16.80 -14.90 3.69
N SER A 171 -15.77 -15.76 3.79
CA SER A 171 -14.51 -15.44 4.48
C SER A 171 -13.25 -15.69 3.66
N SER A 172 -13.33 -16.39 2.52
CA SER A 172 -12.25 -16.43 1.54
C SER A 172 -12.78 -16.51 0.11
N PHE A 173 -11.99 -16.04 -0.85
CA PHE A 173 -12.22 -16.28 -2.26
C PHE A 173 -10.89 -16.43 -3.01
N ALA A 174 -10.94 -17.16 -4.12
CA ALA A 174 -9.88 -17.17 -5.11
C ALA A 174 -10.51 -17.15 -6.50
N GLY A 175 -9.96 -16.34 -7.38
CA GLY A 175 -10.50 -16.16 -8.74
C GLY A 175 -9.44 -15.60 -9.67
N THR A 176 -9.69 -15.74 -10.97
CA THR A 176 -8.91 -15.08 -12.02
C THR A 176 -9.79 -14.03 -12.70
N ILE A 177 -9.26 -12.83 -12.88
CA ILE A 177 -9.79 -11.84 -13.81
C ILE A 177 -8.89 -11.79 -15.04
N GLY A 178 -9.48 -11.80 -16.23
CA GLY A 178 -8.75 -11.66 -17.50
C GLY A 178 -7.79 -12.83 -17.76
N LYS A 179 -6.53 -12.51 -18.07
CA LYS A 179 -5.46 -13.43 -18.46
C LYS A 179 -4.49 -13.78 -17.32
N ALA A 180 -4.80 -13.46 -16.06
CA ALA A 180 -3.93 -13.71 -14.91
C ALA A 180 -2.51 -13.11 -15.06
N ALA A 181 -2.41 -11.83 -15.42
CA ALA A 181 -1.11 -11.20 -15.68
C ALA A 181 -0.34 -10.91 -14.38
N SER A 182 -1.03 -10.64 -13.28
CA SER A 182 -0.44 -10.33 -11.98
C SER A 182 -1.00 -11.22 -10.87
N SER A 183 -0.25 -11.44 -9.79
CA SER A 183 -0.69 -12.24 -8.63
C SER A 183 -0.99 -11.32 -7.45
N VAL A 184 -2.19 -11.45 -6.87
CA VAL A 184 -2.70 -10.58 -5.82
C VAL A 184 -3.13 -11.42 -4.62
N VAL A 185 -2.56 -11.12 -3.46
CA VAL A 185 -2.88 -11.77 -2.20
C VAL A 185 -3.37 -10.73 -1.21
N LEU A 186 -4.62 -10.86 -0.78
CA LEU A 186 -5.26 -10.02 0.23
C LEU A 186 -5.49 -10.86 1.48
N LYS A 187 -4.90 -10.50 2.61
CA LYS A 187 -5.04 -11.28 3.85
C LYS A 187 -5.40 -10.40 5.03
N THR A 188 -6.41 -10.81 5.78
CA THR A 188 -6.68 -10.26 7.10
C THR A 188 -7.05 -11.30 8.13
N PHE A 189 -6.83 -11.03 9.42
CA PHE A 189 -7.26 -11.94 10.48
C PHE A 189 -8.70 -11.65 10.90
N SER A 190 -9.04 -10.40 11.19
CA SER A 190 -10.39 -10.02 11.63
C SER A 190 -11.06 -8.92 10.82
N GLY A 191 -10.33 -8.25 9.92
CA GLY A 191 -10.86 -7.16 9.12
C GLY A 191 -11.75 -7.63 7.98
N LYS A 192 -12.41 -6.67 7.34
CA LYS A 192 -13.19 -6.89 6.14
C LYS A 192 -12.31 -6.71 4.91
N ILE A 193 -12.42 -7.62 3.94
CA ILE A 193 -11.82 -7.45 2.61
C ILE A 193 -12.94 -7.09 1.64
N ARG A 194 -12.78 -6.00 0.89
CA ARG A 194 -13.69 -5.62 -0.19
C ARG A 194 -12.92 -5.46 -1.49
N LEU A 195 -13.31 -6.24 -2.49
CA LEU A 195 -12.83 -6.05 -3.86
C LEU A 195 -13.94 -5.36 -4.67
N LYS A 196 -13.72 -4.10 -5.02
CA LYS A 196 -14.67 -3.25 -5.74
C LYS A 196 -14.22 -3.05 -7.18
N LYS A 197 -15.21 -2.90 -8.04
CA LYS A 197 -15.01 -2.44 -9.42
C LYS A 197 -15.02 -0.90 -9.43
N ARG A 198 -14.08 -0.31 -10.16
CA ARG A 198 -14.08 1.13 -10.49
C ARG A 198 -15.16 1.49 -11.49
#